data_AF-A0AAC9TTR8-F1
#
_entry.id   AF-A0AAC9TTR8-F1
#
_cell.length_a   1.000
_cell.length_b   1.000
_cell.length_c   1.000
_cell.angle_alpha   90.00
_cell.angle_beta   90.00
_cell.angle_gamma   90.00
#
_symmetry.space_group_name_H-M   'P 1'
#
loop_
_entity.id
_entity.type
_entity.pdbx_description
1 polymer ?
#
loop_
_entity_poly.entity_id
_entity_poly.type
_entity_poly.pdbx_seq_one_letter_code
_entity_poly.pdbx_strand_id
1 'polypeptide(L)'
;MSDKTLYIIIAVIFIIILISTIIMIKNIFSKKKNNPQKNIKKMMKELQKNIEENENDLDSLYQLAMLEEKYGDFNDVLDKYEKLIKERYFADNDINEVEIYKKLEPAYSQLGDKEKSFKYSLLIEKAEPNNIYYAIKLGTMLGKEGKYKLACEYFNKVIVSKENIDIEEAKTAALSFFMIKDYKKSIVFLEELYKKILNNKEIDVSEIYNLEILMISMYISADELNRAIAFIEQILSNKNINEDHKLYINKMYMYTLYKLSDNERFREMYNNIISLYNLEEADYKYASLIFDFAFYSYFLKDINASIRFFTKLNSFHKLEYSVYYLDQILQYLNEVNKAFIQLTKLRNSMKLNDEKYVNERYDKYIDSELIKIWEKVLGLWEGNFCNFDYINSLVEIENSIDVDKILNEYNMEKQLNDDNRQKRITNIDSIYSLSLSNFKKLCQNIIQNKLSYSILQEYSDNIINYEYGDDVNYLAYPTNKNRKEVTLISIKRWKNTEVGELIIRDFLLMVNESGAKNGILILPVKLSNSAISYAKHNEKITVYTRSQFNSFLKNNFAK
;
A
#
# COMPACT_ATOMS: atom_id res chain seq x y z
N MET A 1 56.20 -12.78 28.57
CA MET A 1 56.26 -12.85 27.09
C MET A 1 56.14 -11.43 26.58
N SER A 2 57.06 -10.91 25.77
CA SER A 2 56.95 -9.52 25.31
C SER A 2 55.75 -9.37 24.37
N ASP A 3 55.07 -8.22 24.35
CA ASP A 3 53.92 -7.98 23.45
C ASP A 3 54.23 -8.31 22.00
N LYS A 4 55.48 -8.06 21.55
CA LYS A 4 55.95 -8.46 20.22
C LYS A 4 55.86 -9.96 19.96
N THR A 5 56.17 -10.80 20.96
CA THR A 5 56.09 -12.27 20.82
C THR A 5 54.64 -12.74 20.73
N LEU A 6 53.71 -12.07 21.43
CA LEU A 6 52.28 -12.36 21.36
C LEU A 6 51.69 -11.97 19.99
N TYR A 7 52.04 -10.80 19.45
CA TYR A 7 51.62 -10.36 18.11
C TYR A 7 52.11 -11.27 16.99
N ILE A 8 53.35 -11.76 17.08
CA ILE A 8 53.89 -12.72 16.10
C ILE A 8 53.10 -14.04 16.14
N ILE A 9 52.75 -14.54 17.33
CA ILE A 9 51.98 -15.77 17.47
C ILE A 9 50.56 -15.60 16.91
N ILE A 10 49.90 -14.49 17.21
CA ILE A 10 48.56 -14.19 16.69
C ILE A 10 48.58 -14.09 15.16
N ALA A 11 49.57 -13.41 14.57
CA ALA A 11 49.72 -13.30 13.12
C ALA A 11 49.93 -14.66 12.45
N VAL A 12 50.75 -15.55 13.05
CA VAL A 12 50.97 -16.90 12.53
C VAL A 12 49.70 -17.75 12.60
N ILE A 13 48.95 -17.68 13.70
CA ILE A 13 47.66 -18.37 13.84
C ILE A 13 46.68 -17.88 12.77
N PHE A 14 46.62 -16.57 12.54
CA PHE A 14 45.74 -15.99 11.53
C PHE A 14 46.10 -16.46 10.11
N ILE A 15 47.39 -16.51 9.78
CA ILE A 15 47.88 -17.04 8.49
C ILE A 15 47.51 -18.53 8.33
N ILE A 16 47.64 -19.34 9.38
CA ILE A 16 47.28 -20.77 9.34
C ILE A 16 45.77 -20.95 9.12
N ILE A 17 44.94 -20.12 9.75
CA ILE A 17 43.48 -20.12 9.53
C ILE A 17 43.15 -19.69 8.10
N LEU A 18 43.83 -18.67 7.57
CA LEU A 18 43.64 -18.17 6.20
C LEU A 18 44.06 -19.22 5.16
N ILE A 19 45.16 -19.93 5.37
CA ILE A 19 45.58 -21.04 4.52
C ILE A 19 44.60 -22.21 4.61
N SER A 20 44.14 -22.56 5.81
CA SER A 20 43.18 -23.66 6.02
C SER A 20 41.82 -23.36 5.40
N THR A 21 41.35 -22.11 5.48
CA THR A 21 40.11 -21.66 4.82
C THR A 21 40.25 -21.66 3.30
N ILE A 22 41.39 -21.21 2.75
CA ILE A 22 41.68 -21.32 1.31
C ILE A 22 41.69 -22.80 0.86
N ILE A 23 42.29 -23.70 1.65
CA ILE A 23 42.32 -25.13 1.35
C ILE A 23 40.91 -25.74 1.45
N MET A 24 40.12 -25.39 2.46
CA MET A 24 38.73 -25.82 2.58
C MET A 24 37.87 -25.33 1.42
N ILE A 25 37.97 -24.04 1.07
CA ILE A 25 37.31 -23.44 -0.09
C ILE A 25 37.72 -24.21 -1.34
N LYS A 26 39.02 -24.42 -1.58
CA LYS A 26 39.51 -25.20 -2.73
C LYS A 26 38.99 -26.65 -2.75
N ASN A 27 38.84 -27.29 -1.60
CA ASN A 27 38.28 -28.65 -1.49
C ASN A 27 36.77 -28.68 -1.73
N ILE A 28 36.03 -27.70 -1.22
CA ILE A 28 34.58 -27.53 -1.41
C ILE A 28 34.26 -27.20 -2.89
N PHE A 29 35.11 -26.40 -3.55
CA PHE A 29 35.00 -26.08 -4.97
C PHE A 29 35.61 -27.15 -5.90
N SER A 30 36.34 -28.13 -5.38
CA SER A 30 36.73 -29.30 -6.15
C SER A 30 35.56 -30.28 -6.27
N LYS A 31 34.60 -29.98 -7.17
CA LYS A 31 33.76 -31.04 -7.75
C LYS A 31 34.70 -32.16 -8.22
N LYS A 32 34.38 -33.42 -7.92
CA LYS A 32 35.09 -34.59 -8.49
C LYS A 32 35.14 -34.41 -10.01
N LYS A 33 36.23 -33.86 -10.55
CA LYS A 33 36.49 -33.83 -11.99
C LYS A 33 36.67 -35.28 -12.40
N ASN A 34 35.61 -35.88 -12.95
CA ASN A 34 35.74 -37.15 -13.64
C ASN A 34 36.75 -36.92 -14.75
N ASN A 35 37.96 -37.45 -14.61
CA ASN A 35 38.95 -37.29 -15.66
C ASN A 35 38.49 -38.07 -16.89
N PRO A 36 38.38 -37.44 -18.08
CA PRO A 36 37.93 -38.15 -19.26
C PRO A 36 38.93 -39.26 -19.61
N GLN A 37 38.40 -40.42 -19.99
CA GLN A 37 39.20 -41.54 -20.49
C GLN A 37 39.99 -41.13 -21.74
N LYS A 38 41.08 -41.85 -22.06
CA LYS A 38 42.00 -41.50 -23.16
C LYS A 38 41.29 -41.41 -24.52
N ASN A 39 40.31 -42.28 -24.77
CA ASN A 39 39.44 -42.24 -25.95
C ASN A 39 38.60 -40.96 -26.01
N ILE A 40 37.98 -40.54 -24.91
CA ILE A 40 37.18 -39.31 -24.83
C ILE A 40 38.06 -38.08 -25.08
N LYS A 41 39.26 -38.02 -24.50
CA LYS A 41 40.22 -36.93 -24.78
C LYS A 41 40.62 -36.86 -26.25
N LYS A 42 40.75 -38.01 -26.92
CA LYS A 42 41.05 -38.06 -28.36
C LYS A 42 39.87 -37.55 -29.17
N MET A 43 38.66 -37.99 -28.84
CA MET A 43 37.42 -37.54 -29.48
C MET A 43 37.20 -36.03 -29.33
N MET A 44 37.40 -35.47 -28.14
CA MET A 44 37.30 -34.01 -27.94
C MET A 44 38.28 -33.22 -28.82
N LYS A 45 39.52 -33.70 -28.98
CA LYS A 45 40.51 -33.07 -29.89
C LYS A 45 40.12 -33.17 -31.36
N GLU A 46 39.51 -34.27 -31.77
CA GLU A 46 39.05 -34.49 -33.13
C GLU A 46 37.85 -33.57 -33.45
N LEU A 47 36.88 -33.47 -32.54
CA LEU A 47 35.77 -32.53 -32.64
C LEU A 47 36.25 -31.07 -32.71
N GLN A 48 37.23 -30.71 -31.87
CA GLN A 48 37.82 -29.36 -31.89
C GLN A 48 38.50 -29.07 -33.24
N LYS A 49 39.23 -30.04 -33.79
CA LYS A 49 39.84 -29.92 -35.12
C LYS A 49 38.79 -29.76 -36.23
N ASN A 50 37.69 -30.51 -36.18
CA ASN A 50 36.60 -30.38 -37.16
C ASN A 50 35.98 -28.98 -37.15
N ILE A 51 35.81 -28.38 -35.96
CA ILE A 51 35.30 -27.01 -35.80
C ILE A 51 36.31 -25.98 -36.31
N GLU A 52 37.62 -26.21 -36.13
CA GLU A 52 38.68 -25.36 -36.70
C GLU A 52 38.74 -25.44 -38.23
N GLU A 53 38.48 -26.61 -38.82
CA GLU A 53 38.43 -26.81 -40.28
C GLU A 53 37.11 -26.30 -40.89
N ASN A 54 36.01 -26.34 -40.14
CA ASN A 54 34.69 -25.82 -40.53
C ASN A 54 33.96 -25.20 -39.33
N GLU A 55 33.98 -23.87 -39.24
CA GLU A 55 33.36 -23.13 -38.12
C GLU A 55 31.83 -23.32 -38.03
N ASN A 56 31.19 -23.84 -39.07
CA ASN A 56 29.74 -24.12 -39.15
C ASN A 56 29.39 -25.60 -38.94
N ASP A 57 30.33 -26.45 -38.52
CA ASP A 57 30.02 -27.81 -38.09
C ASP A 57 29.33 -27.80 -36.71
N LEU A 58 28.02 -27.54 -36.73
CA LEU A 58 27.18 -27.42 -35.53
C LEU A 58 27.01 -28.76 -34.79
N ASP A 59 27.05 -29.89 -35.52
CA ASP A 59 27.00 -31.24 -34.92
C ASP A 59 28.24 -31.50 -34.08
N SER A 60 29.44 -31.22 -34.63
CA SER A 60 30.69 -31.34 -33.89
C SER A 60 30.74 -30.36 -32.71
N LEU A 61 30.23 -29.13 -32.89
CA LEU A 61 30.13 -28.12 -31.85
C LEU A 61 29.25 -28.58 -30.68
N TYR A 62 28.08 -29.16 -30.98
CA TYR A 62 27.16 -29.68 -29.97
C TYR A 62 27.74 -30.88 -29.22
N GLN A 63 28.33 -31.85 -29.93
CA GLN A 63 28.98 -33.01 -29.30
C GLN A 63 30.15 -32.59 -28.40
N LEU A 64 30.94 -31.61 -28.84
CA LEU A 64 32.03 -31.06 -28.03
C LEU A 64 31.47 -30.38 -26.77
N ALA A 65 30.45 -29.54 -26.89
CA ALA A 65 29.81 -28.86 -25.77
C ALA A 65 29.29 -29.86 -24.70
N MET A 66 28.65 -30.96 -25.11
CA MET A 66 28.19 -32.00 -24.20
C MET A 66 29.34 -32.71 -23.45
N LEU A 67 30.46 -32.98 -24.14
CA LEU A 67 31.63 -33.62 -23.54
C LEU A 67 32.34 -32.67 -22.57
N GLU A 68 32.49 -31.41 -22.93
CA GLU A 68 33.07 -30.39 -22.08
C GLU A 68 32.19 -30.08 -20.86
N GLU A 69 30.86 -30.08 -20.99
CA GLU A 69 29.94 -29.98 -19.85
C GLU A 69 30.19 -31.10 -18.83
N LYS A 70 30.43 -32.32 -19.33
CA LYS A 70 30.60 -33.51 -18.48
C LYS A 70 31.98 -33.61 -17.83
N TYR A 71 33.03 -33.11 -18.49
CA TYR A 71 34.43 -33.39 -18.14
C TYR A 71 35.31 -32.14 -17.95
N GLY A 72 34.84 -30.98 -18.41
CA GLY A 72 35.52 -29.69 -18.41
C GLY A 72 34.96 -28.70 -17.39
N ASP A 73 35.33 -27.43 -17.55
CA ASP A 73 34.70 -26.31 -16.85
C ASP A 73 33.46 -25.89 -17.65
N PHE A 74 32.30 -25.81 -17.00
CA PHE A 74 31.04 -25.46 -17.67
C PHE A 74 31.08 -24.04 -18.24
N ASN A 75 31.91 -23.16 -17.68
CA ASN A 75 32.05 -21.78 -18.15
C ASN A 75 32.55 -21.70 -19.61
N ASP A 76 33.45 -22.62 -20.01
CA ASP A 76 34.00 -22.68 -21.37
C ASP A 76 33.00 -23.23 -22.42
N VAL A 77 31.86 -23.77 -21.94
CA VAL A 77 30.80 -24.37 -22.76
C VAL A 77 29.71 -23.36 -23.10
N LEU A 78 29.54 -22.32 -22.29
CA LEU A 78 28.44 -21.37 -22.41
C LEU A 78 28.37 -20.74 -23.81
N ASP A 79 29.49 -20.22 -24.31
CA ASP A 79 29.56 -19.59 -25.64
C ASP A 79 29.22 -20.56 -26.78
N LYS A 80 29.54 -21.85 -26.62
CA LYS A 80 29.19 -22.89 -27.60
C LYS A 80 27.67 -23.09 -27.63
N TYR A 81 27.04 -23.18 -26.45
CA TYR A 81 25.58 -23.27 -26.36
C TYR A 81 24.89 -21.99 -26.85
N GLU A 82 25.42 -20.79 -26.59
CA GLU A 82 24.87 -19.55 -27.14
C GLU A 82 24.97 -19.51 -28.67
N LYS A 83 26.09 -19.97 -29.25
CA LYS A 83 26.25 -20.10 -30.70
C LYS A 83 25.22 -21.08 -31.28
N LEU A 84 25.03 -22.24 -30.64
CA LEU A 84 24.04 -23.23 -31.09
C LEU A 84 22.60 -22.71 -31.04
N ILE A 85 22.25 -21.91 -30.01
CA ILE A 85 20.95 -21.22 -29.92
C ILE A 85 20.81 -20.21 -31.06
N LYS A 86 21.83 -19.36 -31.27
CA LYS A 86 21.81 -18.32 -32.31
C LYS A 86 21.63 -18.89 -33.72
N GLU A 87 22.27 -20.01 -34.01
CA GLU A 87 22.17 -20.72 -35.29
C GLU A 87 20.95 -21.65 -35.37
N ARG A 88 20.02 -21.58 -34.40
CA ARG A 88 18.77 -22.36 -34.34
C ARG A 88 18.95 -23.88 -34.34
N TYR A 89 20.14 -24.37 -34.00
CA TYR A 89 20.49 -25.79 -34.05
C TYR A 89 19.52 -26.68 -33.24
N PHE A 90 19.14 -26.24 -32.04
CA PHE A 90 18.23 -27.02 -31.18
C PHE A 90 16.82 -27.12 -31.75
N ALA A 91 16.30 -26.02 -32.31
CA ALA A 91 14.98 -25.99 -32.94
C ALA A 91 14.94 -26.86 -34.20
N ASP A 92 16.00 -26.82 -35.02
CA ASP A 92 16.07 -27.56 -36.28
C ASP A 92 16.28 -29.08 -36.07
N ASN A 93 16.77 -29.48 -34.89
CA ASN A 93 17.04 -30.88 -34.53
C ASN A 93 16.06 -31.44 -33.47
N ASP A 94 14.92 -30.78 -33.23
CA ASP A 94 13.90 -31.18 -32.24
C ASP A 94 14.46 -31.42 -30.81
N ILE A 95 15.52 -30.69 -30.45
CA ILE A 95 16.10 -30.73 -29.09
C ILE A 95 15.38 -29.71 -28.22
N ASN A 96 15.01 -30.11 -27.00
CA ASN A 96 14.34 -29.22 -26.05
C ASN A 96 15.27 -28.08 -25.59
N GLU A 97 15.13 -26.93 -26.24
CA GLU A 97 15.95 -25.74 -25.98
C GLU A 97 15.75 -25.18 -24.56
N VAL A 98 14.59 -25.42 -23.94
CA VAL A 98 14.31 -25.02 -22.54
C VAL A 98 15.29 -25.69 -21.57
N GLU A 99 15.66 -26.94 -21.83
CA GLU A 99 16.65 -27.65 -21.01
C GLU A 99 18.05 -27.04 -21.17
N ILE A 100 18.35 -26.45 -22.33
CA ILE A 100 19.59 -25.69 -22.54
C ILE A 100 19.53 -24.37 -21.76
N TYR A 101 18.41 -23.63 -21.83
CA TYR A 101 18.23 -22.40 -21.06
C TYR A 101 18.38 -22.64 -19.55
N LYS A 102 17.79 -23.72 -19.01
CA LYS A 102 17.91 -24.12 -17.61
C LYS A 102 19.34 -24.47 -17.18
N LYS A 103 20.24 -24.78 -18.12
CA LYS A 103 21.67 -24.94 -17.85
C LYS A 103 22.42 -23.61 -17.88
N LEU A 104 22.12 -22.76 -18.87
CA LEU A 104 22.78 -21.47 -19.06
C LEU A 104 22.44 -20.48 -17.95
N GLU A 105 21.18 -20.41 -17.55
CA GLU A 105 20.69 -19.46 -16.55
C GLU A 105 21.46 -19.50 -15.21
N PRO A 106 21.52 -20.63 -14.49
CA PRO A 106 22.24 -20.70 -13.22
C PRO A 106 23.75 -20.52 -13.37
N ALA A 107 24.33 -20.85 -14.53
CA ALA A 107 25.75 -20.64 -14.79
C ALA A 107 26.08 -19.16 -14.95
N TYR A 108 25.28 -18.41 -15.73
CA TYR A 108 25.44 -16.95 -15.82
C TYR A 108 25.17 -16.26 -14.49
N SER A 109 24.22 -16.76 -13.70
CA SER A 109 23.98 -16.28 -12.33
C SER A 109 25.22 -16.46 -11.44
N GLN A 110 25.91 -17.61 -11.51
CA GLN A 110 27.14 -17.89 -10.76
C GLN A 110 28.34 -17.05 -11.22
N LEU A 111 28.40 -16.71 -12.51
CA LEU A 111 29.41 -15.82 -13.07
C LEU A 111 29.17 -14.34 -12.76
N GLY A 112 28.00 -14.00 -12.20
CA GLY A 112 27.60 -12.61 -11.95
C GLY A 112 27.12 -11.87 -13.21
N ASP A 113 26.93 -12.57 -14.33
CA ASP A 113 26.34 -12.01 -15.55
C ASP A 113 24.81 -11.95 -15.40
N LYS A 114 24.37 -10.88 -14.73
CA LYS A 114 22.96 -10.66 -14.41
C LYS A 114 22.09 -10.44 -15.66
N GLU A 115 22.63 -9.84 -16.72
CA GLU A 115 21.89 -9.62 -17.97
C GLU A 115 21.56 -10.94 -18.67
N LYS A 116 22.57 -11.82 -18.82
CA LYS A 116 22.33 -13.13 -19.44
C LYS A 116 21.47 -14.03 -18.54
N SER A 117 21.69 -14.04 -17.22
CA SER A 117 20.83 -14.78 -16.28
C SER A 117 19.37 -14.30 -16.36
N PHE A 118 19.13 -12.99 -16.43
CA PHE A 118 17.79 -12.44 -16.60
C PHE A 118 17.18 -12.83 -17.97
N LYS A 119 17.94 -12.71 -19.05
CA LYS A 119 17.53 -13.14 -20.40
C LYS A 119 17.06 -14.60 -20.41
N TYR A 120 17.87 -15.53 -19.88
CA TYR A 120 17.50 -16.95 -19.88
C TYR A 120 16.35 -17.25 -18.92
N SER A 121 16.24 -16.53 -17.80
CA SER A 121 15.07 -16.63 -16.91
C SER A 121 13.77 -16.25 -17.63
N LEU A 122 13.78 -15.18 -18.45
CA LEU A 122 12.63 -14.78 -19.28
C LEU A 122 12.27 -15.86 -20.32
N LEU A 123 13.27 -16.44 -20.97
CA LEU A 123 13.05 -17.50 -21.98
C LEU A 123 12.43 -18.76 -21.37
N ILE A 124 12.89 -19.16 -20.18
CA ILE A 124 12.34 -20.31 -19.45
C ILE A 124 10.89 -20.02 -19.03
N GLU A 125 10.61 -18.83 -18.49
CA GLU A 125 9.25 -18.47 -18.07
C GLU A 125 8.26 -18.42 -19.25
N LYS A 126 8.70 -17.97 -20.43
CA LYS A 126 7.88 -18.00 -21.65
C LYS A 126 7.48 -19.42 -22.02
N ALA A 127 8.43 -20.36 -21.95
CA ALA A 127 8.20 -21.75 -22.31
C ALA A 127 7.41 -22.51 -21.23
N GLU A 128 7.60 -22.13 -19.96
CA GLU A 128 6.97 -22.74 -18.79
C GLU A 128 6.22 -21.68 -17.94
N PRO A 129 5.11 -21.10 -18.44
CA PRO A 129 4.45 -19.94 -17.81
C PRO A 129 3.83 -20.23 -16.44
N ASN A 130 3.70 -21.51 -16.08
CA ASN A 130 3.20 -21.99 -14.79
C ASN A 130 4.33 -22.35 -13.81
N ASN A 131 5.60 -22.17 -14.20
CA ASN A 131 6.74 -22.44 -13.34
C ASN A 131 6.91 -21.29 -12.33
N ILE A 132 6.37 -21.51 -11.12
CA ILE A 132 6.35 -20.48 -10.06
C ILE A 132 7.75 -20.09 -9.61
N TYR A 133 8.72 -21.00 -9.63
CA TYR A 133 10.10 -20.68 -9.27
C TYR A 133 10.67 -19.57 -10.17
N TYR A 134 10.50 -19.69 -11.49
CA TYR A 134 10.95 -18.65 -12.42
C TYR A 134 10.11 -17.38 -12.34
N ALA A 135 8.82 -17.47 -11.99
CA ALA A 135 8.01 -16.29 -11.72
C ALA A 135 8.54 -15.52 -10.49
N ILE A 136 8.83 -16.20 -9.38
CA ILE A 136 9.42 -15.58 -8.19
C ILE A 136 10.77 -14.93 -8.54
N LYS A 137 11.65 -15.67 -9.20
CA LYS A 137 12.98 -15.20 -9.60
C LYS A 137 12.93 -13.94 -10.46
N LEU A 138 12.08 -13.93 -11.51
CA LEU A 138 11.89 -12.76 -12.37
C LEU A 138 11.25 -11.59 -11.62
N GLY A 139 10.25 -11.85 -10.78
CA GLY A 139 9.64 -10.83 -9.92
C GLY A 139 10.67 -10.15 -9.03
N THR A 140 11.54 -10.94 -8.40
CA THR A 140 12.61 -10.44 -7.52
C THR A 140 13.66 -9.64 -8.29
N MET A 141 14.17 -10.16 -9.42
CA MET A 141 15.13 -9.44 -10.27
C MET A 141 14.54 -8.09 -10.73
N LEU A 142 13.32 -8.09 -11.27
CA LEU A 142 12.66 -6.87 -11.74
C LEU A 142 12.40 -5.86 -10.61
N GLY A 143 12.03 -6.34 -9.42
CA GLY A 143 11.80 -5.47 -8.26
C GLY A 143 13.08 -4.78 -7.80
N LYS A 144 14.21 -5.50 -7.76
CA LYS A 144 15.55 -4.97 -7.45
C LYS A 144 16.06 -3.98 -8.50
N GLU A 145 15.61 -4.11 -9.75
CA GLU A 145 15.89 -3.17 -10.83
C GLU A 145 14.86 -2.01 -10.91
N GLY A 146 13.96 -1.88 -9.93
CA GLY A 146 12.97 -0.80 -9.86
C GLY A 146 11.82 -0.92 -10.87
N LYS A 147 11.71 -2.05 -11.58
CA LYS A 147 10.67 -2.31 -12.59
C LYS A 147 9.40 -2.89 -11.94
N TYR A 148 8.90 -2.18 -10.92
CA TYR A 148 7.87 -2.66 -9.99
C TYR A 148 6.59 -3.18 -10.66
N LYS A 149 6.11 -2.51 -11.72
CA LYS A 149 4.89 -2.93 -12.41
C LYS A 149 5.05 -4.32 -13.03
N LEU A 150 6.18 -4.58 -13.69
CA LEU A 150 6.49 -5.88 -14.28
C LEU A 150 6.72 -6.92 -13.19
N ALA A 151 7.45 -6.56 -12.13
CA ALA A 151 7.65 -7.43 -10.98
C ALA A 151 6.31 -7.92 -10.39
N CYS A 152 5.34 -7.01 -10.23
CA CYS A 152 4.01 -7.34 -9.74
C CYS A 152 3.23 -8.31 -10.65
N GLU A 153 3.45 -8.30 -11.97
CA GLU A 153 2.81 -9.25 -12.88
C GLU A 153 3.24 -10.70 -12.54
N TYR A 154 4.52 -10.89 -12.23
CA TYR A 154 5.04 -12.18 -11.78
C TYR A 154 4.61 -12.55 -10.37
N PHE A 155 4.70 -11.62 -9.41
CA PHE A 155 4.27 -11.90 -8.02
C PHE A 155 2.76 -12.19 -7.90
N ASN A 156 1.92 -11.70 -8.82
CA ASN A 156 0.51 -12.11 -8.85
C ASN A 156 0.34 -13.62 -9.09
N LYS A 157 1.23 -14.27 -9.86
CA LYS A 157 1.21 -15.72 -10.05
C LYS A 157 1.52 -16.46 -8.75
N VAL A 158 2.43 -15.91 -7.95
CA VAL A 158 2.85 -16.46 -6.65
C VAL A 158 1.72 -16.42 -5.62
N ILE A 159 0.95 -15.32 -5.57
CA ILE A 159 -0.24 -15.21 -4.70
C ILE A 159 -1.23 -16.34 -5.02
N VAL A 160 -1.44 -16.64 -6.30
CA VAL A 160 -2.41 -17.66 -6.74
C VAL A 160 -1.93 -19.07 -6.40
N SER A 161 -0.63 -19.35 -6.55
CA SER A 161 -0.06 -20.68 -6.26
C SER A 161 0.10 -20.95 -4.76
N LYS A 162 0.10 -19.91 -3.91
CA LYS A 162 0.38 -20.00 -2.46
C LYS A 162 1.73 -20.66 -2.16
N GLU A 163 2.71 -20.43 -3.02
CA GLU A 163 4.07 -20.95 -2.85
C GLU A 163 4.75 -20.28 -1.65
N ASN A 164 5.61 -21.02 -0.97
CA ASN A 164 6.39 -20.51 0.13
C ASN A 164 7.61 -19.73 -0.40
N ILE A 165 7.57 -18.40 -0.29
CA ILE A 165 8.67 -17.50 -0.66
C ILE A 165 9.69 -17.34 0.45
N ASP A 166 10.89 -16.85 0.19
CA ASP A 166 11.87 -16.50 1.21
C ASP A 166 11.69 -15.05 1.75
N ILE A 167 12.61 -14.60 2.63
CA ILE A 167 12.57 -13.26 3.22
C ILE A 167 12.81 -12.18 2.15
N GLU A 168 13.77 -12.38 1.25
CA GLU A 168 14.16 -11.38 0.25
C GLU A 168 13.09 -11.22 -0.83
N GLU A 169 12.50 -12.33 -1.26
CA GLU A 169 11.36 -12.38 -2.18
C GLU A 169 10.14 -11.69 -1.57
N ALA A 170 9.86 -11.93 -0.28
CA ALA A 170 8.77 -11.25 0.43
C ALA A 170 9.01 -9.74 0.54
N LYS A 171 10.23 -9.32 0.90
CA LYS A 171 10.64 -7.91 0.93
C LYS A 171 10.44 -7.23 -0.43
N THR A 172 10.92 -7.87 -1.50
CA THR A 172 10.85 -7.35 -2.87
C THR A 172 9.41 -7.28 -3.39
N ALA A 173 8.60 -8.29 -3.11
CA ALA A 173 7.19 -8.29 -3.49
C ALA A 173 6.40 -7.21 -2.74
N ALA A 174 6.60 -7.08 -1.42
CA ALA A 174 5.94 -6.07 -0.59
C ALA A 174 6.25 -4.65 -1.09
N LEU A 175 7.53 -4.34 -1.34
CA LEU A 175 7.96 -3.06 -1.92
C LEU A 175 7.35 -2.85 -3.30
N SER A 176 7.41 -3.83 -4.20
CA SER A 176 6.91 -3.70 -5.57
C SER A 176 5.42 -3.33 -5.60
N PHE A 177 4.59 -4.02 -4.81
CA PHE A 177 3.15 -3.71 -4.72
C PHE A 177 2.88 -2.36 -4.06
N PHE A 178 3.69 -1.97 -3.06
CA PHE A 178 3.59 -0.64 -2.45
C PHE A 178 3.88 0.47 -3.46
N MET A 179 4.94 0.33 -4.26
CA MET A 179 5.35 1.34 -5.25
C MET A 179 4.30 1.56 -6.35
N ILE A 180 3.50 0.54 -6.68
CA ILE A 180 2.35 0.68 -7.59
C ILE A 180 1.02 1.01 -6.89
N LYS A 181 1.05 1.28 -5.57
CA LYS A 181 -0.11 1.62 -4.72
C LYS A 181 -1.17 0.52 -4.61
N ASP A 182 -0.78 -0.75 -4.73
CA ASP A 182 -1.64 -1.90 -4.45
C ASP A 182 -1.40 -2.38 -3.01
N TYR A 183 -1.87 -1.58 -2.04
CA TYR A 183 -1.58 -1.79 -0.62
C TYR A 183 -2.11 -3.12 -0.09
N LYS A 184 -3.24 -3.62 -0.60
CA LYS A 184 -3.80 -4.90 -0.15
C LYS A 184 -2.88 -6.07 -0.47
N LYS A 185 -2.27 -6.09 -1.65
CA LYS A 185 -1.31 -7.14 -2.01
C LYS A 185 0.04 -6.95 -1.32
N SER A 186 0.47 -5.71 -1.15
CA SER A 186 1.67 -5.42 -0.35
C SER A 186 1.53 -5.98 1.08
N ILE A 187 0.36 -5.81 1.72
CA ILE A 187 0.04 -6.38 3.04
C ILE A 187 0.18 -7.91 3.05
N VAL A 188 -0.29 -8.62 2.02
CA VAL A 188 -0.16 -10.09 1.94
C VAL A 188 1.30 -10.53 2.07
N PHE A 189 2.21 -9.86 1.38
CA PHE A 189 3.63 -10.18 1.45
C PHE A 189 4.29 -9.69 2.75
N LEU A 190 3.85 -8.58 3.33
CA LEU A 190 4.32 -8.12 4.64
C LEU A 190 3.89 -9.08 5.77
N GLU A 191 2.68 -9.62 5.73
CA GLU A 191 2.22 -10.64 6.69
C GLU A 191 3.07 -11.91 6.61
N GLU A 192 3.44 -12.33 5.40
CA GLU A 192 4.29 -13.50 5.18
C GLU A 192 5.74 -13.25 5.61
N LEU A 193 6.27 -12.06 5.31
CA LEU A 193 7.57 -11.58 5.80
C LEU A 193 7.61 -11.60 7.33
N TYR A 194 6.59 -11.04 7.98
CA TYR A 194 6.52 -10.95 9.44
C TYR A 194 6.54 -12.32 10.11
N LYS A 195 5.78 -13.29 9.59
CA LYS A 195 5.82 -14.69 10.10
C LYS A 195 7.22 -15.30 10.00
N LYS A 196 7.94 -15.06 8.90
CA LYS A 196 9.29 -15.59 8.69
C LYS A 196 10.30 -14.95 9.63
N ILE A 197 10.19 -13.64 9.78
CA ILE A 197 11.09 -12.87 10.64
C ILE A 197 10.93 -13.28 12.12
N LEU A 198 9.69 -13.41 12.61
CA LEU A 198 9.44 -13.83 13.99
C LEU A 198 10.02 -15.21 14.33
N ASN A 199 10.13 -16.11 13.34
CA ASN A 199 10.68 -17.44 13.53
C ASN A 199 12.22 -17.47 13.43
N ASN A 200 12.86 -16.39 13.00
CA ASN A 200 14.30 -16.30 12.84
C ASN A 200 14.95 -15.58 14.03
N LYS A 201 15.70 -16.34 14.85
CA LYS A 201 16.36 -15.83 16.06
C LYS A 201 17.54 -14.89 15.80
N GLU A 202 18.03 -14.83 14.57
CA GLU A 202 19.17 -13.97 14.20
C GLU A 202 18.74 -12.54 13.87
N ILE A 203 17.44 -12.29 13.72
CA ILE A 203 16.93 -10.98 13.33
C ILE A 203 16.86 -10.06 14.55
N ASP A 204 17.34 -8.83 14.35
CA ASP A 204 17.28 -7.80 15.37
C ASP A 204 15.81 -7.44 15.69
N VAL A 205 15.53 -7.29 16.98
CA VAL A 205 14.22 -6.86 17.49
C VAL A 205 13.82 -5.51 16.88
N SER A 206 14.79 -4.63 16.57
CA SER A 206 14.51 -3.36 15.89
C SER A 206 13.88 -3.54 14.51
N GLU A 207 14.27 -4.58 13.75
CA GLU A 207 13.70 -4.91 12.45
C GLU A 207 12.24 -5.35 12.58
N ILE A 208 11.94 -6.14 13.63
CA ILE A 208 10.58 -6.56 13.98
C ILE A 208 9.72 -5.33 14.28
N TYR A 209 10.21 -4.42 15.13
CA TYR A 209 9.47 -3.21 15.51
C TYR A 209 9.17 -2.32 14.30
N ASN A 210 10.17 -2.10 13.44
CA ASN A 210 9.97 -1.31 12.22
C ASN A 210 8.94 -1.96 11.29
N LEU A 211 8.94 -3.29 11.16
CA LEU A 211 7.97 -4.02 10.37
C LEU A 211 6.55 -3.95 10.96
N GLU A 212 6.41 -4.09 12.28
CA GLU A 212 5.12 -3.95 12.97
C GLU A 212 4.52 -2.54 12.75
N ILE A 213 5.34 -1.50 12.88
CA ILE A 213 4.94 -0.10 12.62
C ILE A 213 4.48 0.09 11.17
N LEU A 214 5.25 -0.43 10.22
CA LEU A 214 4.91 -0.38 8.80
C LEU A 214 3.59 -1.10 8.52
N MET A 215 3.40 -2.30 9.07
CA MET A 215 2.20 -3.10 8.86
C MET A 215 0.95 -2.40 9.42
N ILE A 216 1.01 -1.84 10.63
CA ILE A 216 -0.09 -1.05 11.20
C ILE A 216 -0.44 0.13 10.28
N SER A 217 0.57 0.87 9.83
CA SER A 217 0.40 2.01 8.91
C SER A 217 -0.25 1.58 7.58
N MET A 218 0.14 0.42 7.06
CA MET A 218 -0.43 -0.19 5.85
C MET A 218 -1.89 -0.60 6.05
N TYR A 219 -2.24 -1.25 7.16
CA TYR A 219 -3.63 -1.62 7.44
C TYR A 219 -4.54 -0.39 7.57
N ILE A 220 -4.10 0.65 8.29
CA ILE A 220 -4.83 1.92 8.42
C ILE A 220 -5.05 2.54 7.04
N SER A 221 -4.01 2.60 6.22
CA SER A 221 -4.05 3.24 4.90
C SER A 221 -4.85 2.44 3.86
N ALA A 222 -5.01 1.14 4.06
CA ALA A 222 -5.86 0.27 3.26
C ALA A 222 -7.32 0.20 3.75
N ASP A 223 -7.69 0.95 4.80
CA ASP A 223 -9.00 0.91 5.48
C ASP A 223 -9.34 -0.49 6.05
N GLU A 224 -8.32 -1.27 6.46
CA GLU A 224 -8.44 -2.60 7.06
C GLU A 224 -8.34 -2.52 8.60
N LEU A 225 -9.10 -1.59 9.21
CA LEU A 225 -8.96 -1.20 10.62
C LEU A 225 -9.14 -2.36 11.62
N ASN A 226 -10.06 -3.30 11.35
CA ASN A 226 -10.24 -4.47 12.20
C ASN A 226 -9.01 -5.38 12.22
N ARG A 227 -8.29 -5.48 11.09
CA ARG A 227 -7.02 -6.22 11.02
C ARG A 227 -5.93 -5.50 11.80
N ALA A 228 -5.87 -4.17 11.67
CA ALA A 228 -4.95 -3.35 12.46
C ALA A 228 -5.13 -3.57 13.95
N ILE A 229 -6.37 -3.54 14.46
CA ILE A 229 -6.68 -3.79 15.88
C ILE A 229 -6.21 -5.18 16.30
N ALA A 230 -6.62 -6.23 15.58
CA ALA A 230 -6.24 -7.59 15.93
C ALA A 230 -4.71 -7.77 15.97
N PHE A 231 -4.00 -7.15 15.02
CA PHE A 231 -2.55 -7.18 14.96
C PHE A 231 -1.90 -6.40 16.12
N ILE A 232 -2.42 -5.22 16.44
CA ILE A 232 -1.98 -4.41 17.59
C ILE A 232 -2.18 -5.17 18.91
N GLU A 233 -3.34 -5.79 19.11
CA GLU A 233 -3.64 -6.60 20.31
C GLU A 233 -2.70 -7.79 20.41
N GLN A 234 -2.36 -8.43 19.28
CA GLN A 234 -1.35 -9.49 19.24
C GLN A 234 0.02 -8.97 19.71
N ILE A 235 0.47 -7.81 19.24
CA ILE A 235 1.75 -7.21 19.65
C ILE A 235 1.73 -6.90 21.15
N LEU A 236 0.66 -6.24 21.64
CA LEU A 236 0.52 -5.86 23.06
C LEU A 236 0.37 -7.05 24.01
N SER A 237 -0.04 -8.22 23.52
CA SER A 237 -0.08 -9.46 24.30
C SER A 237 1.32 -9.98 24.67
N ASN A 238 2.37 -9.52 23.98
CA ASN A 238 3.75 -9.87 24.29
C ASN A 238 4.22 -9.20 25.60
N LYS A 239 4.44 -10.01 26.64
CA LYS A 239 4.87 -9.53 27.96
C LYS A 239 6.27 -8.90 27.98
N ASN A 240 7.09 -9.17 26.97
CA ASN A 240 8.48 -8.70 26.88
C ASN A 240 8.65 -7.53 25.91
N ILE A 241 7.56 -6.87 25.52
CA ILE A 241 7.60 -5.69 24.64
C ILE A 241 8.41 -4.56 25.30
N ASN A 242 9.29 -3.91 24.52
CA ASN A 242 10.00 -2.73 24.97
C ASN A 242 9.02 -1.59 25.28
N GLU A 243 9.27 -0.80 26.32
CA GLU A 243 8.34 0.25 26.76
C GLU A 243 8.15 1.39 25.74
N ASP A 244 9.19 1.78 25.01
CA ASP A 244 9.08 2.84 24.00
C ASP A 244 8.31 2.32 22.76
N HIS A 245 8.51 1.06 22.40
CA HIS A 245 7.71 0.41 21.35
C HIS A 245 6.25 0.24 21.79
N LYS A 246 6.01 -0.22 23.02
CA LYS A 246 4.67 -0.35 23.61
C LYS A 246 3.94 0.99 23.64
N LEU A 247 4.63 2.08 23.99
CA LEU A 247 4.08 3.43 23.94
C LEU A 247 3.64 3.80 22.51
N TYR A 248 4.46 3.51 21.50
CA TYR A 248 4.10 3.73 20.10
C TYR A 248 2.88 2.89 19.68
N ILE A 249 2.87 1.60 20.01
CA ILE A 249 1.77 0.69 19.67
C ILE A 249 0.45 1.13 20.34
N ASN A 250 0.50 1.56 21.61
CA ASN A 250 -0.67 2.13 22.31
C ASN A 250 -1.20 3.40 21.62
N LYS A 251 -0.31 4.29 21.17
CA LYS A 251 -0.69 5.47 20.38
C LYS A 251 -1.41 5.07 19.09
N MET A 252 -0.87 4.09 18.35
CA MET A 252 -1.51 3.58 17.14
C MET A 252 -2.84 2.90 17.43
N TYR A 253 -2.97 2.21 18.56
CA TYR A 253 -4.22 1.57 18.95
C TYR A 253 -5.33 2.60 19.15
N MET A 254 -5.05 3.65 19.92
CA MET A 254 -6.00 4.74 20.15
C MET A 254 -6.50 5.36 18.85
N TYR A 255 -5.59 5.64 17.92
CA TYR A 255 -5.95 6.22 16.64
C TYR A 255 -6.79 5.27 15.79
N THR A 256 -6.46 3.98 15.79
CA THR A 256 -7.21 2.96 15.05
C THR A 256 -8.62 2.79 15.60
N LEU A 257 -8.79 2.76 16.93
CA LEU A 257 -10.10 2.73 17.58
C LEU A 257 -10.93 3.98 17.26
N TYR A 258 -10.29 5.15 17.29
CA TYR A 258 -10.90 6.40 16.87
C TYR A 258 -11.40 6.35 15.43
N LYS A 259 -10.56 5.88 14.49
CA LYS A 259 -10.94 5.76 13.07
C LYS A 259 -12.01 4.70 12.81
N LEU A 260 -12.05 3.63 13.61
CA LEU A 260 -13.07 2.58 13.52
C LEU A 260 -14.43 3.03 14.09
N SER A 261 -14.45 4.10 14.88
CA SER A 261 -15.64 4.60 15.59
C SER A 261 -16.13 3.65 16.69
N ASP A 262 -15.25 2.81 17.26
CA ASP A 262 -15.57 1.93 18.39
C ASP A 262 -15.53 2.73 19.71
N ASN A 263 -16.61 3.47 19.98
CA ASN A 263 -16.68 4.43 21.08
C ASN A 263 -16.52 3.80 22.47
N GLU A 264 -16.95 2.56 22.66
CA GLU A 264 -16.85 1.89 23.97
C GLU A 264 -15.41 1.52 24.27
N ARG A 265 -14.76 0.76 23.37
CA ARG A 265 -13.35 0.38 23.53
C ARG A 265 -12.44 1.59 23.54
N PHE A 266 -12.74 2.59 22.71
CA PHE A 266 -11.98 3.84 22.69
C PHE A 266 -11.99 4.54 24.05
N ARG A 267 -13.16 4.66 24.70
CA ARG A 267 -13.27 5.28 26.04
C ARG A 267 -12.56 4.48 27.12
N GLU A 268 -12.69 3.15 27.08
CA GLU A 268 -11.98 2.26 28.00
C GLU A 268 -10.46 2.45 27.86
N MET A 269 -9.94 2.34 26.63
CA MET A 269 -8.52 2.49 26.35
C MET A 269 -8.03 3.91 26.67
N TYR A 270 -8.82 4.94 26.40
CA TYR A 270 -8.52 6.33 26.75
C TYR A 270 -8.24 6.48 28.25
N ASN A 271 -9.13 5.95 29.10
CA ASN A 271 -8.96 6.01 30.56
C ASN A 271 -7.76 5.16 31.01
N ASN A 272 -7.59 3.97 30.42
CA ASN A 272 -6.48 3.07 30.73
C ASN A 272 -5.12 3.73 30.43
N ILE A 273 -4.96 4.37 29.28
CA ILE A 273 -3.70 5.02 28.88
C ILE A 273 -3.41 6.27 29.72
N ILE A 274 -4.43 7.08 30.05
CA ILE A 274 -4.25 8.22 30.99
C ILE A 274 -3.67 7.73 32.31
N SER A 275 -4.25 6.67 32.87
CA SER A 275 -3.81 6.08 34.13
C SER A 275 -2.42 5.47 34.01
N LEU A 276 -2.19 4.65 32.97
CA LEU A 276 -0.95 3.91 32.75
C LEU A 276 0.28 4.83 32.66
N TYR A 277 0.14 5.98 32.01
CA TYR A 277 1.24 6.92 31.80
C TYR A 277 1.15 8.19 32.66
N ASN A 278 0.18 8.27 33.57
CA ASN A 278 -0.10 9.45 34.38
C ASN A 278 -0.05 10.76 33.56
N LEU A 279 -0.79 10.81 32.44
CA LEU A 279 -0.61 11.84 31.41
C LEU A 279 -0.83 13.28 31.90
N GLU A 280 -1.61 13.47 32.97
CA GLU A 280 -1.85 14.79 33.55
C GLU A 280 -0.59 15.36 34.22
N GLU A 281 0.30 14.53 34.75
CA GLU A 281 1.56 14.92 35.40
C GLU A 281 2.83 14.54 34.62
N ALA A 282 2.68 13.73 33.56
CA ALA A 282 3.75 13.29 32.66
C ALA A 282 4.68 14.40 32.15
N ASP A 283 5.96 14.08 31.99
CA ASP A 283 6.96 14.99 31.46
C ASP A 283 6.96 15.02 29.91
N TYR A 284 7.97 15.69 29.34
CA TYR A 284 8.12 15.83 27.90
C TYR A 284 8.30 14.49 27.16
N LYS A 285 8.72 13.39 27.82
CA LYS A 285 8.82 12.06 27.18
C LYS A 285 7.50 11.66 26.52
N TYR A 286 6.37 12.06 27.12
CA TYR A 286 5.03 11.73 26.66
C TYR A 286 4.37 12.86 25.85
N ALA A 287 5.12 13.87 25.40
CA ALA A 287 4.58 15.02 24.68
C ALA A 287 3.77 14.62 23.43
N SER A 288 4.23 13.62 22.67
CA SER A 288 3.51 13.13 21.50
C SER A 288 2.16 12.50 21.86
N LEU A 289 2.10 11.78 22.98
CA LEU A 289 0.86 11.18 23.50
C LEU A 289 -0.06 12.24 24.10
N ILE A 290 0.48 13.23 24.81
CA ILE A 290 -0.27 14.41 25.31
C ILE A 290 -0.93 15.14 24.14
N PHE A 291 -0.19 15.34 23.03
CA PHE A 291 -0.72 15.97 21.82
C PHE A 291 -1.90 15.17 21.24
N ASP A 292 -1.80 13.84 21.14
CA ASP A 292 -2.90 13.00 20.66
C ASP A 292 -4.13 13.08 21.60
N PHE A 293 -3.89 13.03 22.90
CA PHE A 293 -4.95 13.08 23.91
C PHE A 293 -5.66 14.43 23.97
N ALA A 294 -4.99 15.51 23.56
CA ALA A 294 -5.62 16.81 23.40
C ALA A 294 -6.72 16.77 22.32
N PHE A 295 -6.48 16.09 21.19
CA PHE A 295 -7.48 15.87 20.15
C PHE A 295 -8.56 14.88 20.59
N TYR A 296 -8.17 13.74 21.17
CA TYR A 296 -9.14 12.76 21.66
C TYR A 296 -10.12 13.35 22.68
N SER A 297 -9.63 14.18 23.61
CA SER A 297 -10.47 14.92 24.56
C SER A 297 -11.51 15.79 23.85
N TYR A 298 -11.08 16.52 22.81
CA TYR A 298 -11.98 17.35 22.01
C TYR A 298 -13.06 16.51 21.33
N PHE A 299 -12.71 15.37 20.71
CA PHE A 299 -13.68 14.47 20.07
C PHE A 299 -14.65 13.81 21.05
N LEU A 300 -14.18 13.54 22.27
CA LEU A 300 -15.02 13.06 23.37
C LEU A 300 -15.92 14.15 23.97
N LYS A 301 -15.82 15.39 23.48
CA LYS A 301 -16.52 16.59 23.95
C LYS A 301 -16.09 17.08 25.33
N ASP A 302 -14.92 16.65 25.80
CA ASP A 302 -14.27 17.22 26.99
C ASP A 302 -13.29 18.33 26.58
N ILE A 303 -13.87 19.50 26.28
CA ILE A 303 -13.10 20.68 25.84
C ILE A 303 -12.14 21.15 26.94
N ASN A 304 -12.50 20.99 28.22
CA ASN A 304 -11.62 21.38 29.33
C ASN A 304 -10.37 20.49 29.38
N ALA A 305 -10.52 19.16 29.22
CA ALA A 305 -9.36 18.27 29.13
C ALA A 305 -8.49 18.58 27.90
N SER A 306 -9.11 18.86 26.75
CA SER A 306 -8.40 19.25 25.54
C SER A 306 -7.52 20.50 25.77
N ILE A 307 -8.10 21.55 26.37
CA ILE A 307 -7.37 22.78 26.73
C ILE A 307 -6.22 22.46 27.69
N ARG A 308 -6.45 21.63 28.72
CA ARG A 308 -5.39 21.25 29.67
C ARG A 308 -4.22 20.57 28.97
N PHE A 309 -4.48 19.60 28.09
CA PHE A 309 -3.43 18.88 27.36
C PHE A 309 -2.67 19.79 26.38
N PHE A 310 -3.36 20.64 25.61
CA PHE A 310 -2.67 21.60 24.74
C PHE A 310 -1.86 22.64 25.53
N THR A 311 -2.36 23.10 26.67
CA THR A 311 -1.64 24.02 27.55
C THR A 311 -0.36 23.37 28.07
N LYS A 312 -0.47 22.11 28.52
CA LYS A 312 0.67 21.32 28.96
C LYS A 312 1.69 21.12 27.85
N LEU A 313 1.24 20.75 26.65
CA LEU A 313 2.12 20.62 25.50
C LEU A 313 2.88 21.92 25.20
N ASN A 314 2.17 23.06 25.24
CA ASN A 314 2.76 24.38 24.99
C ASN A 314 3.81 24.77 26.06
N SER A 315 3.61 24.34 27.31
CA SER A 315 4.54 24.62 28.42
C SER A 315 5.93 24.00 28.27
N PHE A 316 6.09 23.00 27.40
CA PHE A 316 7.40 22.41 27.13
C PHE A 316 8.31 23.30 26.29
N HIS A 317 7.75 24.32 25.62
CA HIS A 317 8.50 25.30 24.81
C HIS A 317 9.43 24.65 23.76
N LYS A 318 8.92 23.66 23.02
CA LYS A 318 9.70 22.89 22.04
C LYS A 318 9.41 23.34 20.61
N LEU A 319 10.48 23.55 19.84
CA LEU A 319 10.40 24.07 18.47
C LEU A 319 9.63 23.13 17.53
N GLU A 320 9.71 21.82 17.74
CA GLU A 320 9.01 20.82 16.91
C GLU A 320 7.48 20.96 16.91
N TYR A 321 6.89 21.56 17.96
CA TYR A 321 5.45 21.79 18.01
C TYR A 321 5.01 23.15 17.45
N SER A 322 5.95 24.00 17.01
CA SER A 322 5.63 25.32 16.44
C SER A 322 4.77 25.22 15.17
N VAL A 323 4.90 24.13 14.41
CA VAL A 323 4.11 23.86 13.19
C VAL A 323 2.61 23.69 13.47
N TYR A 324 2.24 23.45 14.73
CA TYR A 324 0.85 23.18 15.15
C TYR A 324 0.12 24.40 15.71
N TYR A 325 0.70 25.60 15.65
CA TYR A 325 0.02 26.86 16.02
C TYR A 325 -0.70 26.77 17.38
N LEU A 326 -0.02 26.25 18.42
CA LEU A 326 -0.64 25.87 19.69
C LEU A 326 -1.38 27.04 20.38
N ASP A 327 -0.88 28.27 20.26
CA ASP A 327 -1.53 29.45 20.84
C ASP A 327 -2.89 29.72 20.18
N GLN A 328 -2.97 29.63 18.85
CA GLN A 328 -4.21 29.79 18.09
C GLN A 328 -5.17 28.62 18.35
N ILE A 329 -4.65 27.39 18.52
CA ILE A 329 -5.47 26.24 18.93
C ILE A 329 -6.07 26.45 20.32
N LEU A 330 -5.30 26.96 21.27
CA LEU A 330 -5.80 27.30 22.61
C LEU A 330 -6.85 28.43 22.54
N GLN A 331 -6.65 29.44 21.70
CA GLN A 331 -7.64 30.49 21.47
C GLN A 331 -8.94 29.89 20.91
N TYR A 332 -8.85 29.07 19.86
CA TYR A 332 -9.99 28.35 19.27
C TYR A 332 -10.77 27.57 20.33
N LEU A 333 -10.10 26.73 21.12
CA LEU A 333 -10.76 25.91 22.13
C LEU A 333 -11.42 26.73 23.23
N ASN A 334 -10.82 27.86 23.61
CA ASN A 334 -11.43 28.78 24.57
C ASN A 334 -12.70 29.44 24.00
N GLU A 335 -12.73 29.80 22.72
CA GLU A 335 -13.93 30.31 22.04
C GLU A 335 -15.01 29.22 21.94
N VAL A 336 -14.64 27.99 21.57
CA VAL A 336 -15.55 26.83 21.59
C VAL A 336 -16.16 26.64 22.99
N ASN A 337 -15.33 26.65 24.04
CA ASN A 337 -15.80 26.45 25.41
C ASN A 337 -16.75 27.56 25.86
N LYS A 338 -16.41 28.82 25.57
CA LYS A 338 -17.27 29.98 25.87
C LYS A 338 -18.61 29.88 25.14
N ALA A 339 -18.58 29.61 23.84
CA ALA A 339 -19.79 29.45 23.02
C ALA A 339 -20.64 28.29 23.53
N PHE A 340 -20.02 27.15 23.87
CA PHE A 340 -20.72 25.98 24.41
C PHE A 340 -21.41 26.29 25.74
N ILE A 341 -20.73 26.96 26.68
CA ILE A 341 -21.30 27.36 27.99
C ILE A 341 -22.47 28.32 27.79
N GLN A 342 -22.32 29.32 26.92
CA GLN A 342 -23.37 30.31 26.64
C GLN A 342 -24.59 29.67 26.00
N LEU A 343 -24.41 28.85 24.97
CA LEU A 343 -25.50 28.12 24.31
C LEU A 343 -26.19 27.16 25.27
N THR A 344 -25.44 26.47 26.13
CA THR A 344 -26.02 25.57 27.15
C THR A 344 -26.85 26.33 28.17
N LYS A 345 -26.37 27.50 28.63
CA LYS A 345 -27.14 28.39 29.52
C LYS A 345 -28.43 28.86 28.85
N LEU A 346 -28.36 29.31 27.59
CA LEU A 346 -29.53 29.75 26.82
C LEU A 346 -30.55 28.62 26.59
N ARG A 347 -30.07 27.42 26.29
CA ARG A 347 -30.93 26.22 26.12
C ARG A 347 -31.60 25.80 27.41
N ASN A 348 -30.90 25.89 28.54
CA ASN A 348 -31.43 25.51 29.85
C ASN A 348 -32.35 26.59 30.45
N SER A 349 -32.13 27.87 30.13
CA SER A 349 -32.97 28.97 30.61
C SER A 349 -34.26 29.14 29.81
N MET A 350 -34.32 28.65 28.57
CA MET A 350 -35.50 28.76 27.69
C MET A 350 -36.21 27.41 27.52
N LYS A 351 -37.08 27.06 28.47
CA LYS A 351 -38.24 26.20 28.16
C LYS A 351 -39.31 27.09 27.55
N LEU A 352 -39.32 27.33 26.22
CA LEU A 352 -40.49 27.70 25.38
C LEU A 352 -40.06 28.21 23.98
N ASN A 353 -40.37 27.42 22.95
CA ASN A 353 -40.81 27.77 21.58
C ASN A 353 -40.00 28.67 20.61
N ASP A 354 -38.82 29.19 20.94
CA ASP A 354 -37.99 29.86 19.91
C ASP A 354 -37.04 28.86 19.20
N GLU A 355 -37.47 28.35 18.04
CA GLU A 355 -36.69 27.44 17.17
C GLU A 355 -35.34 28.02 16.70
N LYS A 356 -35.15 29.34 16.83
CA LYS A 356 -33.99 30.10 16.34
C LYS A 356 -32.65 29.64 16.94
N TYR A 357 -32.62 29.23 18.21
CA TYR A 357 -31.39 28.91 18.94
C TYR A 357 -31.18 27.41 19.19
N VAL A 358 -32.21 26.59 18.93
CA VAL A 358 -32.15 25.12 19.06
C VAL A 358 -31.11 24.53 18.09
N ASN A 359 -31.00 25.13 16.90
CA ASN A 359 -30.14 24.67 15.80
C ASN A 359 -28.89 25.53 15.57
N GLU A 360 -28.59 26.46 16.48
CA GLU A 360 -27.47 27.37 16.28
C GLU A 360 -26.13 26.70 16.59
N ARG A 361 -25.25 26.75 15.59
CA ARG A 361 -23.92 26.15 15.61
C ARG A 361 -22.94 27.07 16.34
N TYR A 362 -21.97 26.49 17.07
CA TYR A 362 -20.96 27.27 17.79
C TYR A 362 -19.96 27.96 16.85
N ASP A 363 -19.79 27.45 15.62
CA ASP A 363 -18.89 28.00 14.58
C ASP A 363 -19.23 29.45 14.18
N LYS A 364 -20.50 29.87 14.28
CA LYS A 364 -20.92 31.27 14.09
C LYS A 364 -20.31 32.24 15.09
N TYR A 365 -19.87 31.73 16.24
CA TYR A 365 -19.35 32.50 17.36
C TYR A 365 -17.81 32.41 17.47
N ILE A 366 -17.17 31.79 16.49
CA ILE A 366 -15.73 31.56 16.44
C ILE A 366 -15.16 32.24 15.20
N ASP A 367 -13.97 32.82 15.32
CA ASP A 367 -13.27 33.36 14.16
C ASP A 367 -13.02 32.28 13.09
N SER A 368 -13.42 32.59 11.85
CA SER A 368 -13.20 31.73 10.69
C SER A 368 -11.72 31.39 10.44
N GLU A 369 -10.79 32.26 10.84
CA GLU A 369 -9.35 31.99 10.75
C GLU A 369 -8.93 30.90 11.75
N LEU A 370 -9.44 30.95 12.98
CA LEU A 370 -9.18 29.93 14.00
C LEU A 370 -9.72 28.56 13.60
N ILE A 371 -10.89 28.52 12.96
CA ILE A 371 -11.45 27.28 12.39
C ILE A 371 -10.50 26.72 11.31
N LYS A 372 -10.01 27.55 10.39
CA LYS A 372 -9.06 27.10 9.35
C LYS A 372 -7.76 26.57 9.95
N ILE A 373 -7.27 27.21 11.01
CA ILE A 373 -6.07 26.75 11.73
C ILE A 373 -6.34 25.40 12.39
N TRP A 374 -7.46 25.24 13.10
CA TRP A 374 -7.86 23.97 13.69
C TRP A 374 -7.88 22.84 12.66
N GLU A 375 -8.55 23.04 11.52
CA GLU A 375 -8.61 22.05 10.43
C GLU A 375 -7.22 21.71 9.86
N LYS A 376 -6.35 22.72 9.69
CA LYS A 376 -4.97 22.50 9.23
C LYS A 376 -4.19 21.63 10.22
N VAL A 377 -4.24 21.98 11.51
CA VAL A 377 -3.50 21.27 12.56
C VAL A 377 -4.05 19.86 12.74
N LEU A 378 -5.37 19.68 12.64
CA LEU A 378 -6.00 18.37 12.64
C LEU A 378 -5.47 17.49 11.49
N GLY A 379 -5.38 18.03 10.28
CA GLY A 379 -4.82 17.31 9.14
C GLY A 379 -3.35 16.93 9.33
N LEU A 380 -2.54 17.81 9.92
CA LEU A 380 -1.14 17.50 10.28
C LEU A 380 -1.06 16.40 11.34
N TRP A 381 -1.92 16.46 12.36
CA TRP A 381 -1.99 15.46 13.41
C TRP A 381 -2.37 14.07 12.85
N GLU A 382 -3.39 13.98 12.00
CA GLU A 382 -3.78 12.72 11.36
C GLU A 382 -2.66 12.14 10.48
N GLY A 383 -1.85 13.01 9.87
CA GLY A 383 -0.67 12.62 9.08
C GLY A 383 0.41 11.88 9.88
N ASN A 384 0.46 12.07 11.21
CA ASN A 384 1.48 11.46 12.07
C ASN A 384 1.28 9.96 12.33
N PHE A 385 0.17 9.36 11.87
CA PHE A 385 -0.18 7.96 12.12
C PHE A 385 0.09 7.04 10.91
N CYS A 386 0.72 7.56 9.85
CA CYS A 386 1.13 6.75 8.70
C CYS A 386 2.64 6.87 8.52
N ASN A 387 3.37 5.82 8.91
CA ASN A 387 4.80 5.72 8.70
C ASN A 387 5.11 4.61 7.68
N PHE A 388 5.68 5.01 6.53
CA PHE A 388 6.08 4.10 5.46
C PHE A 388 7.58 4.07 5.24
N ASP A 389 8.38 4.75 6.06
CA ASP A 389 9.81 4.96 5.79
C ASP A 389 10.56 3.65 5.65
N TYR A 390 10.19 2.67 6.49
CA TYR A 390 10.81 1.35 6.49
C TYR A 390 10.60 0.57 5.18
N ILE A 391 9.51 0.79 4.43
CA ILE A 391 9.24 -0.03 3.23
C ILE A 391 10.29 0.14 2.14
N ASN A 392 10.82 1.37 1.99
CA ASN A 392 11.86 1.67 1.02
C ASN A 392 13.22 1.12 1.45
N SER A 393 13.40 0.81 2.72
CA SER A 393 14.61 0.18 3.25
C SER A 393 14.62 -1.35 3.12
N LEU A 394 13.49 -1.96 2.74
CA LEU A 394 13.40 -3.42 2.62
C LEU A 394 14.30 -3.98 1.51
N VAL A 395 14.50 -3.24 0.41
CA VAL A 395 15.28 -3.68 -0.74
C VAL A 395 16.08 -2.51 -1.32
N GLU A 396 17.36 -2.73 -1.55
CA GLU A 396 18.24 -1.80 -2.28
C GLU A 396 18.04 -1.94 -3.80
N ILE A 397 17.95 -0.81 -4.50
CA ILE A 397 17.83 -0.81 -5.97
C ILE A 397 19.20 -1.03 -6.58
N GLU A 398 19.36 -2.10 -7.36
CA GLU A 398 20.65 -2.55 -7.88
C GLU A 398 21.03 -1.84 -9.21
N ASN A 399 20.06 -1.44 -10.04
CA ASN A 399 20.26 -0.79 -11.36
C ASN A 399 21.39 -1.44 -12.19
N SER A 400 21.44 -2.77 -12.20
CA SER A 400 22.54 -3.56 -12.73
C SER A 400 22.21 -4.27 -14.05
N ILE A 401 20.96 -4.21 -14.50
CA ILE A 401 20.48 -4.85 -15.72
C ILE A 401 19.80 -3.79 -16.59
N ASP A 402 20.17 -3.70 -17.88
CA ASP A 402 19.38 -2.93 -18.85
C ASP A 402 18.12 -3.71 -19.24
N VAL A 403 17.15 -3.72 -18.32
CA VAL A 403 15.90 -4.48 -18.47
C VAL A 403 15.15 -4.04 -19.74
N ASP A 404 15.14 -2.74 -20.06
CA ASP A 404 14.40 -2.24 -21.22
C ASP A 404 15.06 -2.71 -22.52
N LYS A 405 16.39 -2.69 -22.61
CA LYS A 405 17.12 -3.24 -23.76
C LYS A 405 16.83 -4.73 -23.93
N ILE A 406 16.96 -5.54 -22.88
CA ILE A 406 16.74 -6.99 -22.97
C ILE A 406 15.29 -7.29 -23.35
N LEU A 407 14.32 -6.59 -22.73
CA LEU A 407 12.92 -6.73 -23.09
C LEU A 407 12.65 -6.25 -24.52
N ASN A 408 13.33 -5.22 -25.03
CA ASN A 408 13.16 -4.76 -26.41
C ASN A 408 13.78 -5.73 -27.42
N GLU A 409 14.99 -6.23 -27.17
CA GLU A 409 15.62 -7.30 -27.96
C GLU A 409 14.73 -8.55 -28.01
N TYR A 410 14.06 -8.84 -26.89
CA TYR A 410 13.08 -9.91 -26.78
C TYR A 410 11.71 -9.59 -27.41
N ASN A 411 11.27 -8.32 -27.33
CA ASN A 411 9.98 -7.85 -27.88
C ASN A 411 10.07 -7.49 -29.38
N MET A 412 11.26 -7.50 -30.00
CA MET A 412 11.42 -7.36 -31.46
C MET A 412 10.91 -8.60 -32.22
N GLU A 413 10.65 -9.73 -31.55
CA GLU A 413 9.83 -10.83 -32.10
C GLU A 413 8.31 -10.58 -31.97
N LYS A 414 7.90 -9.51 -31.27
CA LYS A 414 6.51 -9.21 -30.88
C LYS A 414 5.90 -8.00 -31.62
N GLN A 415 6.65 -7.29 -32.45
CA GLN A 415 6.17 -6.11 -33.18
C GLN A 415 5.17 -6.39 -34.32
N LEU A 416 4.55 -7.58 -34.35
CA LEU A 416 3.46 -7.88 -35.29
C LEU A 416 2.08 -8.10 -34.63
N ASN A 417 1.94 -8.13 -33.31
CA ASN A 417 0.61 -8.23 -32.68
C ASN A 417 0.65 -7.68 -31.24
N ASP A 418 0.27 -6.41 -31.07
CA ASP A 418 -0.57 -5.93 -29.96
C ASP A 418 -0.63 -4.39 -29.94
N ASP A 419 -1.07 -3.81 -31.06
CA ASP A 419 -1.68 -2.48 -31.04
C ASP A 419 -3.08 -2.61 -30.45
N ASN A 420 -3.20 -2.58 -29.12
CA ASN A 420 -4.44 -2.24 -28.42
C ASN A 420 -4.19 -1.87 -26.95
N ARG A 421 -3.41 -0.81 -26.72
CA ARG A 421 -3.48 -0.08 -25.45
C ARG A 421 -4.75 0.78 -25.43
N GLN A 422 -5.85 0.18 -25.00
CA GLN A 422 -7.07 0.91 -24.64
C GLN A 422 -6.75 1.97 -23.58
N LYS A 423 -6.83 3.24 -24.00
CA LYS A 423 -7.01 4.41 -23.12
C LYS A 423 -8.18 4.14 -22.17
N ARG A 424 -7.91 4.01 -20.86
CA ARG A 424 -8.94 4.08 -19.82
C ARG A 424 -9.52 5.50 -19.78
N ILE A 425 -10.60 5.72 -20.52
CA ILE A 425 -11.50 6.87 -20.35
C ILE A 425 -12.38 6.58 -19.13
N THR A 426 -12.44 7.48 -18.15
CA THR A 426 -13.35 7.37 -17.01
C THR A 426 -14.76 7.79 -17.43
N ASN A 427 -15.69 6.84 -17.56
CA ASN A 427 -17.08 7.06 -18.01
C ASN A 427 -17.82 8.20 -17.28
N ILE A 428 -17.42 8.54 -16.05
CA ILE A 428 -18.04 9.62 -15.27
C ILE A 428 -17.91 11.01 -15.88
N ASP A 429 -16.89 11.29 -16.69
CA ASP A 429 -16.73 12.64 -17.28
C ASP A 429 -17.76 12.89 -18.40
N SER A 430 -18.40 11.83 -18.92
CA SER A 430 -19.47 11.94 -19.92
C SER A 430 -20.72 12.67 -19.39
N ILE A 431 -20.97 12.62 -18.07
CA ILE A 431 -22.17 13.23 -17.48
C ILE A 431 -22.21 14.74 -17.70
N TYR A 432 -21.04 15.40 -17.75
CA TYR A 432 -20.92 16.85 -17.91
C TYR A 432 -21.32 17.35 -19.30
N SER A 433 -21.41 16.45 -20.28
CA SER A 433 -21.81 16.75 -21.65
C SER A 433 -23.30 16.50 -21.93
N LEU A 434 -24.03 15.93 -20.96
CA LEU A 434 -25.45 15.61 -21.12
C LEU A 434 -26.31 16.88 -21.05
N SER A 435 -27.42 16.92 -21.79
CA SER A 435 -28.50 17.87 -21.52
C SER A 435 -29.15 17.56 -20.17
N LEU A 436 -29.79 18.55 -19.52
CA LEU A 436 -30.48 18.33 -18.24
C LEU A 436 -31.54 17.20 -18.33
N SER A 437 -32.27 17.11 -19.46
CA SER A 437 -33.23 16.02 -19.69
C SER A 437 -32.56 14.64 -19.74
N ASN A 438 -31.43 14.52 -20.44
CA ASN A 438 -30.69 13.26 -20.53
C ASN A 438 -30.03 12.91 -19.18
N PHE A 439 -29.57 13.91 -18.44
CA PHE A 439 -29.05 13.73 -17.09
C PHE A 439 -30.15 13.24 -16.13
N LYS A 440 -31.36 13.83 -16.17
CA LYS A 440 -32.51 13.35 -15.39
C LYS A 440 -32.86 11.89 -15.71
N LYS A 441 -32.89 11.50 -16.99
CA LYS A 441 -33.12 10.10 -17.39
C LYS A 441 -32.06 9.15 -16.83
N LEU A 442 -30.79 9.55 -16.87
CA LEU A 442 -29.69 8.79 -16.27
C LEU A 442 -29.89 8.62 -14.76
N CYS A 443 -30.20 9.71 -14.05
CA CYS A 443 -30.48 9.70 -12.61
C CYS A 443 -31.64 8.76 -12.25
N GLN A 444 -32.75 8.83 -13.00
CA GLN A 444 -33.92 7.96 -12.79
C GLN A 444 -33.55 6.48 -12.97
N ASN A 445 -32.78 6.15 -14.01
CA ASN A 445 -32.29 4.80 -14.25
C ASN A 445 -31.40 4.29 -13.10
N ILE A 446 -30.50 5.12 -12.56
CA ILE A 446 -29.66 4.75 -11.42
C ILE A 446 -30.53 4.46 -10.19
N ILE A 447 -31.48 5.33 -9.89
CA ILE A 447 -32.39 5.19 -8.74
C ILE A 447 -33.19 3.89 -8.84
N GLN A 448 -33.80 3.63 -10.00
CA GLN A 448 -34.68 2.48 -10.21
C GLN A 448 -33.90 1.16 -10.31
N ASN A 449 -32.84 1.11 -11.13
CA ASN A 449 -32.21 -0.15 -11.51
C ASN A 449 -30.91 -0.45 -10.77
N LYS A 450 -30.23 0.55 -10.19
CA LYS A 450 -28.99 0.33 -9.42
C LYS A 450 -29.22 0.38 -7.92
N LEU A 451 -30.01 1.33 -7.45
CA LEU A 451 -30.34 1.46 -6.02
C LEU A 451 -31.57 0.63 -5.62
N SER A 452 -32.40 0.20 -6.58
CA SER A 452 -33.67 -0.52 -6.33
C SER A 452 -34.70 0.32 -5.55
N TYR A 453 -34.93 1.56 -5.99
CA TYR A 453 -35.92 2.48 -5.42
C TYR A 453 -37.00 2.85 -6.45
N SER A 454 -38.22 3.06 -5.96
CA SER A 454 -39.33 3.61 -6.76
C SER A 454 -39.46 5.11 -6.49
N ILE A 455 -39.47 5.92 -7.55
CA ILE A 455 -39.55 7.39 -7.47
C ILE A 455 -41.01 7.81 -7.23
N LEU A 456 -41.25 8.65 -6.23
CA LEU A 456 -42.56 9.26 -5.95
C LEU A 456 -42.72 10.56 -6.72
N GLN A 457 -41.78 11.49 -6.53
CA GLN A 457 -41.79 12.81 -7.15
C GLN A 457 -40.39 13.42 -7.20
N GLU A 458 -40.22 14.40 -8.09
CA GLU A 458 -39.06 15.30 -8.04
C GLU A 458 -39.21 16.25 -6.84
N TYR A 459 -38.11 16.54 -6.17
CA TYR A 459 -38.05 17.48 -5.05
C TYR A 459 -37.25 18.70 -5.47
N SER A 460 -37.81 19.89 -5.29
CA SER A 460 -37.13 21.15 -5.52
C SER A 460 -37.04 21.90 -4.21
N ASP A 461 -35.82 22.19 -3.77
CA ASP A 461 -35.59 23.12 -2.68
C ASP A 461 -35.57 24.55 -3.24
N ASN A 462 -36.31 25.46 -2.63
CA ASN A 462 -36.38 26.87 -3.04
C ASN A 462 -35.33 27.73 -2.31
N ILE A 463 -34.53 27.16 -1.40
CA ILE A 463 -33.77 27.92 -0.40
C ILE A 463 -32.25 27.93 -0.69
N ILE A 464 -31.71 26.92 -1.39
CA ILE A 464 -30.25 26.77 -1.58
C ILE A 464 -29.87 26.65 -3.06
N ASN A 465 -29.36 27.74 -3.66
CA ASN A 465 -28.76 27.72 -5.00
C ASN A 465 -27.24 27.57 -4.93
N TYR A 466 -26.72 26.46 -5.45
CA TYR A 466 -25.29 26.23 -5.62
C TYR A 466 -24.82 26.66 -7.03
N GLU A 467 -23.73 27.42 -7.13
CA GLU A 467 -23.13 27.80 -8.43
C GLU A 467 -22.32 26.68 -9.11
N TYR A 468 -22.22 25.50 -8.48
CA TYR A 468 -21.28 24.43 -8.88
C TYR A 468 -21.77 23.51 -10.01
N GLY A 469 -23.01 23.68 -10.49
CA GLY A 469 -23.63 22.92 -11.58
C GLY A 469 -24.96 22.26 -11.18
N ASP A 470 -25.63 21.65 -12.15
CA ASP A 470 -26.98 21.07 -11.98
C ASP A 470 -27.01 19.97 -10.90
N ASP A 471 -28.13 19.91 -10.19
CA ASP A 471 -28.51 18.81 -9.34
C ASP A 471 -29.93 18.35 -9.61
N VAL A 472 -30.20 17.08 -9.28
CA VAL A 472 -31.55 16.53 -9.36
C VAL A 472 -31.85 15.80 -8.06
N ASN A 473 -32.98 16.13 -7.46
CA ASN A 473 -33.41 15.57 -6.19
C ASN A 473 -34.74 14.85 -6.36
N TYR A 474 -34.86 13.65 -5.79
CA TYR A 474 -36.07 12.82 -5.87
C TYR A 474 -36.44 12.30 -4.48
N LEU A 475 -37.73 12.31 -4.19
CA LEU A 475 -38.27 11.50 -3.10
C LEU A 475 -38.60 10.12 -3.65
N ALA A 476 -38.03 9.09 -3.04
CA ALA A 476 -38.18 7.71 -3.47
C ALA A 476 -38.33 6.77 -2.26
N TYR A 477 -38.86 5.57 -2.47
CA TYR A 477 -38.93 4.54 -1.43
C TYR A 477 -38.28 3.24 -1.92
N PRO A 478 -37.64 2.45 -1.04
CA PRO A 478 -37.06 1.17 -1.44
C PRO A 478 -38.13 0.24 -2.00
N THR A 479 -37.88 -0.44 -3.12
CA THR A 479 -38.89 -1.27 -3.80
C THR A 479 -39.40 -2.44 -2.94
N ASN A 480 -38.65 -2.85 -1.92
CA ASN A 480 -38.98 -3.90 -0.96
C ASN A 480 -39.60 -3.39 0.36
N LYS A 481 -39.84 -2.09 0.50
CA LYS A 481 -40.36 -1.48 1.74
C LYS A 481 -41.63 -0.67 1.50
N ASN A 482 -42.27 -0.27 2.61
CA ASN A 482 -43.50 0.52 2.58
C ASN A 482 -43.25 1.91 1.95
N ARG A 483 -44.20 2.39 1.14
CA ARG A 483 -44.22 3.74 0.54
C ARG A 483 -44.08 4.89 1.55
N LYS A 484 -44.36 4.64 2.84
CA LYS A 484 -44.16 5.60 3.94
C LYS A 484 -42.68 5.78 4.34
N GLU A 485 -41.78 4.87 3.97
CA GLU A 485 -40.34 4.99 4.23
C GLU A 485 -39.64 5.77 3.11
N VAL A 486 -39.91 7.08 3.05
CA VAL A 486 -39.39 7.96 2.01
C VAL A 486 -37.91 8.27 2.26
N THR A 487 -37.12 8.24 1.20
CA THR A 487 -35.70 8.59 1.14
C THR A 487 -35.50 9.69 0.11
N LEU A 488 -34.79 10.75 0.48
CA LEU A 488 -34.39 11.81 -0.45
C LEU A 488 -33.11 11.39 -1.16
N ILE A 489 -33.14 11.28 -2.49
CA ILE A 489 -31.99 10.91 -3.31
C ILE A 489 -31.57 12.12 -4.14
N SER A 490 -30.36 12.62 -3.91
CA SER A 490 -29.76 13.74 -4.63
C SER A 490 -28.58 13.28 -5.46
N ILE A 491 -28.56 13.63 -6.74
CA ILE A 491 -27.46 13.32 -7.66
C ILE A 491 -26.93 14.62 -8.23
N LYS A 492 -25.64 14.91 -7.99
CA LYS A 492 -25.00 16.16 -8.38
C LYS A 492 -24.21 16.01 -9.69
N ARG A 493 -24.15 17.07 -10.49
CA ARG A 493 -23.35 17.17 -11.72
C ARG A 493 -22.31 18.29 -11.64
N TRP A 494 -21.53 18.29 -10.57
CA TRP A 494 -20.58 19.37 -10.28
C TRP A 494 -19.20 19.10 -10.85
N LYS A 495 -18.52 20.14 -11.36
CA LYS A 495 -17.17 20.04 -11.93
C LYS A 495 -16.04 20.31 -10.94
N ASN A 496 -16.33 20.33 -9.64
CA ASN A 496 -15.33 20.63 -8.60
C ASN A 496 -14.33 19.46 -8.42
N THR A 497 -13.18 19.71 -7.81
CA THR A 497 -12.18 18.66 -7.51
C THR A 497 -12.52 17.88 -6.25
N GLU A 498 -13.14 18.55 -5.27
CA GLU A 498 -13.46 17.98 -3.95
C GLU A 498 -14.69 18.68 -3.31
N VAL A 499 -15.38 17.99 -2.41
CA VAL A 499 -16.51 18.50 -1.61
C VAL A 499 -16.20 18.37 -0.11
N GLY A 500 -16.35 19.48 0.62
CA GLY A 500 -16.18 19.55 2.07
C GLY A 500 -17.43 19.19 2.88
N GLU A 501 -17.27 19.09 4.21
CA GLU A 501 -18.31 18.64 5.15
C GLU A 501 -19.61 19.45 5.07
N LEU A 502 -19.51 20.76 4.78
CA LEU A 502 -20.65 21.68 4.68
C LEU A 502 -21.73 21.16 3.72
N ILE A 503 -21.34 20.65 2.55
CA ILE A 503 -22.29 20.12 1.55
C ILE A 503 -23.04 18.90 2.08
N ILE A 504 -22.37 18.07 2.89
CA ILE A 504 -22.98 16.88 3.47
C ILE A 504 -23.97 17.27 4.58
N ARG A 505 -23.65 18.31 5.36
CA ARG A 505 -24.56 18.91 6.35
C ARG A 505 -25.79 19.54 5.69
N ASP A 506 -25.60 20.26 4.60
CA ASP A 506 -26.69 20.90 3.88
C ASP A 506 -27.60 19.84 3.23
N PHE A 507 -27.03 18.75 2.71
CA PHE A 507 -27.80 17.62 2.24
C PHE A 507 -28.62 16.96 3.37
N LEU A 508 -28.04 16.73 4.54
CA LEU A 508 -28.76 16.19 5.70
C LEU A 508 -29.93 17.09 6.11
N LEU A 509 -29.75 18.42 6.05
CA LEU A 509 -30.80 19.39 6.32
C LEU A 509 -31.93 19.26 5.29
N MET A 510 -31.59 19.17 4.00
CA MET A 510 -32.56 18.95 2.92
C MET A 510 -33.36 17.65 3.12
N VAL A 511 -32.73 16.57 3.63
CA VAL A 511 -33.41 15.31 3.99
C VAL A 511 -34.44 15.51 5.10
N ASN A 512 -34.13 16.33 6.10
CA ASN A 512 -35.04 16.63 7.20
C ASN A 512 -36.25 17.44 6.72
N GLU A 513 -36.01 18.46 5.91
CA GLU A 513 -37.04 19.38 5.40
C GLU A 513 -37.98 18.70 4.41
N SER A 514 -37.46 17.77 3.60
CA SER A 514 -38.27 17.01 2.66
C SER A 514 -39.20 15.98 3.34
N GLY A 515 -39.15 15.87 4.68
CA GLY A 515 -39.87 14.85 5.45
C GLY A 515 -39.37 13.42 5.20
N ALA A 516 -38.19 13.25 4.62
CA ALA A 516 -37.62 11.94 4.34
C ALA A 516 -37.01 11.33 5.62
N LYS A 517 -37.16 10.01 5.75
CA LYS A 517 -36.57 9.24 6.86
C LYS A 517 -35.05 9.15 6.71
N ASN A 518 -34.56 9.02 5.47
CA ASN A 518 -33.14 8.89 5.15
C ASN A 518 -32.77 9.70 3.88
N GLY A 519 -31.47 9.86 3.62
CA GLY A 519 -30.95 10.51 2.43
C GLY A 519 -29.88 9.71 1.70
N ILE A 520 -29.83 9.81 0.37
CA ILE A 520 -28.73 9.32 -0.47
C ILE A 520 -28.19 10.47 -1.31
N LEU A 521 -26.89 10.76 -1.18
CA LEU A 521 -26.20 11.76 -1.98
C LEU A 521 -25.20 11.08 -2.92
N ILE A 522 -25.26 11.36 -4.21
CA ILE A 522 -24.33 10.82 -5.22
C ILE A 522 -23.53 11.96 -5.84
N LEU A 523 -22.20 11.88 -5.71
CA LEU A 523 -21.27 12.94 -6.09
C LEU A 523 -20.27 12.47 -7.15
N PRO A 524 -19.98 13.29 -8.18
CA PRO A 524 -18.96 12.98 -9.19
C PRO A 524 -17.56 13.41 -8.77
N VAL A 525 -17.38 13.80 -7.51
CA VAL A 525 -16.16 14.41 -6.97
C VAL A 525 -15.67 13.62 -5.75
N LYS A 526 -14.44 13.90 -5.31
CA LYS A 526 -13.92 13.35 -4.04
C LYS A 526 -14.53 14.11 -2.86
N LEU A 527 -14.53 13.48 -1.69
CA LEU A 527 -14.90 14.10 -0.42
C LEU A 527 -13.62 14.48 0.33
N SER A 528 -13.62 15.62 1.03
CA SER A 528 -12.57 15.94 2.00
C SER A 528 -12.60 14.95 3.16
N ASN A 529 -11.52 14.87 3.94
CA ASN A 529 -11.47 13.97 5.11
C ASN A 529 -12.58 14.29 6.14
N SER A 530 -12.86 15.57 6.39
CA SER A 530 -13.97 16.01 7.24
C SER A 530 -15.33 15.61 6.68
N ALA A 531 -15.55 15.73 5.37
CA ALA A 531 -16.79 15.29 4.72
C ALA A 531 -16.97 13.77 4.77
N ILE A 532 -15.89 13.00 4.58
CA ILE A 532 -15.89 11.54 4.72
C ILE A 532 -16.24 11.17 6.16
N SER A 533 -15.57 11.79 7.14
CA SER A 533 -15.84 11.55 8.56
C SER A 533 -17.30 11.86 8.89
N TYR A 534 -17.80 13.04 8.54
CA TYR A 534 -19.16 13.44 8.83
C TYR A 534 -20.20 12.54 8.16
N ALA A 535 -20.02 12.19 6.88
CA ALA A 535 -20.91 11.28 6.16
C ALA A 535 -20.93 9.88 6.77
N LYS A 536 -19.77 9.35 7.17
CA LYS A 536 -19.65 8.01 7.78
C LYS A 536 -20.30 7.94 9.16
N HIS A 537 -20.23 9.00 9.96
CA HIS A 537 -20.80 9.04 11.32
C HIS A 537 -22.28 9.45 11.37
N ASN A 538 -22.95 9.56 10.22
CA ASN A 538 -24.34 9.98 10.16
C ASN A 538 -25.24 8.85 9.64
N GLU A 539 -26.03 8.24 10.54
CA GLU A 539 -26.91 7.11 10.22
C GLU A 539 -28.09 7.49 9.28
N LYS A 540 -28.38 8.79 9.14
CA LYS A 540 -29.52 9.28 8.34
C LYS A 540 -29.19 9.45 6.87
N ILE A 541 -27.91 9.52 6.49
CA ILE A 541 -27.48 9.76 5.11
C ILE A 541 -26.48 8.73 4.61
N THR A 542 -26.50 8.46 3.32
CA THR A 542 -25.51 7.64 2.61
C THR A 542 -24.92 8.47 1.48
N VAL A 543 -23.59 8.50 1.37
CA VAL A 543 -22.90 9.30 0.34
C VAL A 543 -22.10 8.38 -0.58
N TYR A 544 -22.41 8.43 -1.88
CA TYR A 544 -21.67 7.72 -2.93
C TYR A 544 -20.67 8.68 -3.60
N THR A 545 -19.40 8.29 -3.56
CA THR A 545 -18.27 9.05 -4.10
C THR A 545 -18.08 8.84 -5.60
N ARG A 546 -17.17 9.62 -6.23
CA ARG A 546 -16.82 9.51 -7.66
C ARG A 546 -16.57 8.08 -8.15
N SER A 547 -15.89 7.23 -7.37
CA SER A 547 -15.59 5.85 -7.78
C SER A 547 -16.83 4.96 -7.83
N GLN A 548 -17.73 5.13 -6.85
CA GLN A 548 -19.01 4.42 -6.75
C GLN A 548 -20.01 4.95 -7.78
N PHE A 549 -20.04 6.26 -8.02
CA PHE A 549 -20.84 6.81 -9.09
C PHE A 549 -20.35 6.28 -10.46
N ASN A 550 -19.04 6.21 -10.68
CA ASN A 550 -18.49 5.63 -11.90
C ASN A 550 -18.84 4.13 -12.05
N SER A 551 -18.98 3.37 -10.96
CA SER A 551 -19.43 1.97 -11.04
C SER A 551 -20.91 1.86 -11.44
N PHE A 552 -21.78 2.78 -10.99
CA PHE A 552 -23.17 2.85 -11.47
C PHE A 552 -23.26 3.10 -12.99
N LEU A 553 -22.26 3.78 -13.57
CA LEU A 553 -22.20 4.11 -15.01
C LEU A 553 -21.60 3.01 -15.88
N LYS A 554 -20.82 2.06 -15.32
CA LYS A 554 -20.10 1.03 -16.10
C LYS A 554 -21.01 0.07 -16.90
N ASN A 555 -22.30 0.00 -16.59
CA ASN A 555 -23.26 -0.87 -17.28
C ASN A 555 -24.32 -0.09 -18.10
N ASN A 556 -24.15 1.21 -18.32
CA ASN A 556 -25.15 2.06 -19.00
C ASN A 556 -24.77 2.49 -20.42
N PHE A 557 -23.79 1.85 -21.05
CA PHE A 557 -23.56 1.96 -22.49
C PHE A 557 -23.75 0.59 -23.15
N ALA A 558 -24.99 0.11 -23.16
CA ALA A 558 -25.41 -0.69 -24.28
C ALA A 558 -25.47 0.26 -25.48
N LYS A 559 -24.68 -0.03 -26.52
CA LYS A 559 -25.13 0.29 -27.88
C LYS A 559 -26.25 -0.68 -28.24
#